data_AF-A0A7V2RWS5-F1
#
_entry.id   AF-A0A7V2RWS5-F1
#
_cell.length_a   1.000
_cell.length_b   1.000
_cell.length_c   1.000
_cell.angle_alpha   90.00
_cell.angle_beta   90.00
_cell.angle_gamma   90.00
#
_symmetry.space_group_name_H-M   'P 1'
#
loop_
_entity.id
_entity.type
_entity.pdbx_description
1 polymer ?
#
loop_
_entity_poly.entity_id
_entity_poly.type
_entity_poly.pdbx_seq_one_letter_code
_entity_poly.pdbx_strand_id
1 'polypeptide(L)'
;MVDSFLRKENAMAAEPISDGFDFPVGPRDPDADVWKTYKVDTTLADPNYFKIFHAWHTGEDWNGRGGGDTDLGDPVYAASNGRVLDFGYFTPAWGNLILLEHTLPDDKKVWTQYAHLDKILVKKKGQVITRGEQIGTIGKGARTPKKPRGRWIAHLHFEIRRKLLPIDNWQPMVRNKMQVLTHYYHPTAFINQNRPPVFAERYNLLNRPQVVVDAPKTDKSAGTFRKARVDFWFSAPYGYQGTMLWTYAAAKTESNWAEWRPNLPSAGMWAVWAFIPARHATTANARYRILHADGRTEIAIDQNAHQNEWVKLGEFPFKPKRGYVRLSDLTGEHTRKRMVAFDAIRWVRMGDLPEKQRRLPESVINRERNIPKEPYV
;
A
#
# COMPACT_ATOMS: atom_id res chain seq x y z
N MET A 1 44.22 -40.25 -22.62
CA MET A 1 42.84 -39.86 -22.93
C MET A 1 41.94 -40.43 -21.83
N VAL A 2 41.88 -39.96 -20.58
CA VAL A 2 41.62 -38.60 -20.07
C VAL A 2 40.70 -37.83 -21.00
N ASP A 3 39.39 -38.00 -20.85
CA ASP A 3 38.46 -36.90 -20.52
C ASP A 3 36.98 -37.38 -20.43
N SER A 4 36.71 -38.51 -19.76
CA SER A 4 35.34 -39.04 -19.58
C SER A 4 34.82 -38.93 -18.15
N PHE A 5 35.45 -38.11 -17.31
CA PHE A 5 35.02 -37.87 -15.93
C PHE A 5 34.87 -36.36 -15.71
N LEU A 6 33.67 -35.95 -15.27
CA LEU A 6 33.31 -34.62 -14.73
C LEU A 6 32.68 -33.60 -15.69
N ARG A 7 31.66 -33.99 -16.45
CA ARG A 7 30.54 -33.08 -16.78
C ARG A 7 29.24 -33.54 -16.14
N LYS A 8 29.23 -33.60 -14.80
CA LYS A 8 28.02 -33.25 -14.07
C LYS A 8 28.00 -31.74 -14.02
N GLU A 9 27.36 -31.12 -15.00
CA GLU A 9 26.90 -29.74 -14.85
C GLU A 9 25.96 -29.71 -13.64
N ASN A 10 26.50 -29.28 -12.50
CA ASN A 10 25.68 -28.71 -11.44
C ASN A 10 25.02 -27.49 -12.07
N ALA A 11 23.81 -27.66 -12.60
CA ALA A 11 22.89 -26.55 -12.77
C ALA A 11 22.69 -25.94 -11.37
N MET A 12 23.50 -24.94 -11.02
CA MET A 12 23.27 -24.13 -9.83
C MET A 12 21.88 -23.53 -10.04
N ALA A 13 20.90 -24.00 -9.26
CA ALA A 13 19.58 -23.38 -9.24
C ALA A 13 19.80 -21.88 -9.06
N ALA A 14 19.28 -21.07 -10.00
CA ALA A 14 19.47 -19.63 -10.01
C ALA A 14 19.26 -19.06 -8.60
N GLU A 15 20.18 -18.21 -8.14
CA GLU A 15 20.06 -17.64 -6.80
C GLU A 15 18.72 -16.91 -6.65
N PRO A 16 18.00 -17.09 -5.53
CA PRO A 16 16.74 -16.40 -5.30
C PRO A 16 17.00 -14.93 -5.00
N ILE A 17 17.12 -14.12 -6.05
CA ILE A 17 17.30 -12.68 -5.96
C ILE A 17 16.02 -12.05 -5.41
N SER A 18 16.19 -11.18 -4.43
CA SER A 18 15.15 -10.37 -3.83
C SER A 18 14.54 -9.43 -4.89
N ASP A 19 13.22 -9.47 -5.02
CA ASP A 19 12.43 -8.53 -5.81
C ASP A 19 11.83 -7.40 -4.93
N GLY A 20 12.23 -7.35 -3.66
CA GLY A 20 11.73 -6.44 -2.62
C GLY A 20 11.30 -7.18 -1.35
N PHE A 21 10.74 -6.46 -0.38
CA PHE A 21 10.36 -6.97 0.93
C PHE A 21 8.89 -6.68 1.28
N ASP A 22 8.23 -7.57 2.02
CA ASP A 22 6.87 -7.40 2.53
C ASP A 22 6.77 -7.79 4.01
N PHE A 23 5.70 -7.36 4.69
CA PHE A 23 5.46 -7.68 6.09
C PHE A 23 5.23 -9.18 6.29
N PRO A 24 5.81 -9.78 7.33
CA PRO A 24 5.80 -11.23 7.54
C PRO A 24 4.46 -11.75 8.09
N VAL A 25 3.54 -10.87 8.45
CA VAL A 25 2.20 -11.18 9.00
C VAL A 25 1.16 -10.26 8.38
N GLY A 26 -0.11 -10.60 8.53
CA GLY A 26 -1.22 -9.84 7.96
C GLY A 26 -1.91 -10.52 6.78
N PRO A 27 -3.00 -9.93 6.29
CA PRO A 27 -3.63 -10.37 5.06
C PRO A 27 -2.61 -10.38 3.91
N ARG A 28 -2.77 -11.33 2.97
CA ARG A 28 -1.95 -11.43 1.75
C ARG A 28 -2.59 -10.74 0.55
N ASP A 29 -3.76 -10.15 0.76
CA ASP A 29 -4.37 -9.23 -0.18
C ASP A 29 -3.47 -7.98 -0.32
N PRO A 30 -2.98 -7.66 -1.53
CA PRO A 30 -2.20 -6.45 -1.79
C PRO A 30 -2.87 -5.16 -1.32
N ASP A 31 -4.21 -5.14 -1.24
CA ASP A 31 -5.02 -3.98 -0.87
C ASP A 31 -5.29 -3.86 0.63
N ALA A 32 -4.93 -4.88 1.41
CA ALA A 32 -5.19 -4.91 2.83
C ALA A 32 -4.14 -4.13 3.63
N ASP A 33 -4.62 -3.27 4.51
CA ASP A 33 -3.79 -2.56 5.47
C ASP A 33 -3.45 -3.50 6.65
N VAL A 34 -2.21 -3.99 6.68
CA VAL A 34 -1.68 -4.84 7.77
C VAL A 34 -1.93 -4.22 9.15
N TRP A 35 -1.90 -2.89 9.23
CA TRP A 35 -2.07 -2.15 10.47
C TRP A 35 -3.50 -2.18 11.01
N LYS A 36 -4.49 -2.65 10.23
CA LYS A 36 -5.85 -2.90 10.74
C LYS A 36 -5.95 -4.21 11.54
N THR A 37 -5.04 -5.14 11.28
CA THR A 37 -5.04 -6.47 11.90
C THR A 37 -3.90 -6.68 12.88
N TYR A 38 -2.76 -6.01 12.67
CA TYR A 38 -1.56 -6.12 13.48
C TYR A 38 -1.08 -4.76 13.98
N LYS A 39 -0.19 -4.81 14.98
CA LYS A 39 0.56 -3.69 15.55
C LYS A 39 1.96 -4.16 15.94
N VAL A 40 2.87 -3.21 16.10
CA VAL A 40 4.21 -3.45 16.66
C VAL A 40 4.20 -2.98 18.12
N ASP A 41 4.36 -3.92 19.06
CA ASP A 41 4.34 -3.65 20.50
C ASP A 41 5.73 -3.33 21.06
N THR A 42 6.80 -3.73 20.37
CA THR A 42 8.17 -3.39 20.70
C THR A 42 8.98 -3.24 19.41
N THR A 43 9.81 -2.20 19.34
CA THR A 43 10.61 -1.88 18.14
C THR A 43 12.12 -2.07 18.35
N LEU A 44 12.91 -1.86 17.29
CA LEU A 44 14.36 -1.96 17.33
C LEU A 44 14.95 -0.96 18.34
N ALA A 45 15.81 -1.45 19.22
CA ALA A 45 16.50 -0.65 20.24
C ALA A 45 15.54 0.22 21.08
N ASP A 46 14.37 -0.34 21.42
CA ASP A 46 13.32 0.32 22.19
C ASP A 46 13.77 0.69 23.62
N PRO A 47 13.74 1.99 24.01
CA PRO A 47 14.07 2.42 25.37
C PRO A 47 13.14 1.87 26.45
N ASN A 48 11.87 1.63 26.17
CA ASN A 48 10.92 1.07 27.13
C ASN A 48 11.21 -0.41 27.37
N TYR A 49 11.56 -1.15 26.32
CA TYR A 49 12.03 -2.53 26.47
C TYR A 49 13.30 -2.58 27.34
N PHE A 50 14.25 -1.65 27.11
CA PHE A 50 15.46 -1.56 27.92
C PHE A 50 15.17 -1.27 29.40
N LYS A 51 14.22 -0.39 29.72
CA LYS A 51 13.83 -0.10 31.11
C LYS A 51 13.32 -1.34 31.85
N ILE A 52 12.62 -2.23 31.14
CA ILE A 52 11.99 -3.41 31.75
C ILE A 52 12.99 -4.57 31.82
N PHE A 53 13.67 -4.87 30.71
CA PHE A 53 14.49 -6.07 30.54
C PHE A 53 15.99 -5.84 30.65
N HIS A 54 16.43 -4.59 30.77
CA HIS A 54 17.85 -4.20 30.79
C HIS A 54 18.63 -4.73 29.57
N ALA A 55 17.96 -4.75 28.42
CA ALA A 55 18.44 -5.25 27.14
C ALA A 55 17.87 -4.42 25.98
N TRP A 56 18.61 -4.32 24.87
CA TRP A 56 18.15 -3.63 23.66
C TRP A 56 17.55 -4.62 22.67
N HIS A 57 16.33 -4.34 22.23
CA HIS A 57 15.54 -5.19 21.33
C HIS A 57 16.13 -5.24 19.91
N THR A 58 16.30 -6.43 19.32
CA THR A 58 17.01 -6.64 18.04
C THR A 58 16.13 -6.63 16.78
N GLY A 59 14.82 -6.46 16.96
CA GLY A 59 13.86 -6.50 15.86
C GLY A 59 12.56 -5.78 16.21
N GLU A 60 11.45 -6.30 15.73
CA GLU A 60 10.10 -5.86 16.08
C GLU A 60 9.27 -7.04 16.58
N ASP A 61 8.47 -6.79 17.63
CA ASP A 61 7.47 -7.73 18.11
C ASP A 61 6.11 -7.36 17.54
N TRP A 62 5.61 -8.22 16.66
CA TRP A 62 4.35 -8.06 15.93
C TRP A 62 3.23 -8.86 16.59
N ASN A 63 2.14 -8.15 16.93
CA ASN A 63 0.99 -8.70 17.63
C ASN A 63 -0.30 -8.45 16.86
N GLY A 64 -1.20 -9.43 16.87
CA GLY A 64 -2.58 -9.23 16.46
C GLY A 64 -3.30 -8.22 17.35
N ARG A 65 -4.23 -7.46 16.76
CA ARG A 65 -4.97 -6.42 17.50
C ARG A 65 -6.03 -6.95 18.46
N GLY A 66 -6.39 -8.23 18.37
CA GLY A 66 -7.35 -8.86 19.27
C GLY A 66 -6.85 -9.00 20.72
N GLY A 67 -5.54 -8.86 20.96
CA GLY A 67 -4.91 -8.98 22.28
C GLY A 67 -4.80 -10.43 22.77
N GLY A 68 -4.06 -10.64 23.87
CA GLY A 68 -3.81 -11.98 24.40
C GLY A 68 -3.20 -12.91 23.34
N ASP A 69 -3.68 -14.15 23.28
CA ASP A 69 -3.22 -15.15 22.30
C ASP A 69 -4.10 -15.19 21.03
N THR A 70 -4.80 -14.11 20.68
CA THR A 70 -5.74 -14.12 19.53
C THR A 70 -5.08 -14.30 18.17
N ASP A 71 -3.78 -14.03 18.08
CA ASP A 71 -2.93 -14.25 16.91
C ASP A 71 -2.14 -15.57 16.97
N LEU A 72 -2.35 -16.40 18.00
CA LEU A 72 -1.72 -17.71 18.09
C LEU A 72 -2.13 -18.60 16.91
N GLY A 73 -1.15 -19.08 16.15
CA GLY A 73 -1.39 -19.91 14.97
C GLY A 73 -1.60 -19.13 13.68
N ASP A 74 -1.63 -17.80 13.73
CA ASP A 74 -1.70 -16.97 12.52
C ASP A 74 -0.52 -17.25 11.58
N PRO A 75 -0.72 -17.16 10.27
CA PRO A 75 0.31 -17.50 9.30
C PRO A 75 1.47 -16.48 9.31
N VAL A 76 2.69 -17.00 9.25
CA VAL A 76 3.93 -16.23 9.08
C VAL A 76 4.51 -16.51 7.71
N TYR A 77 4.83 -15.43 6.99
CA TYR A 77 5.25 -15.45 5.60
C TYR A 77 6.68 -14.95 5.43
N ALA A 78 7.37 -15.47 4.42
CA ALA A 78 8.69 -14.99 4.04
C ALA A 78 8.63 -13.54 3.54
N ALA A 79 9.42 -12.66 4.16
CA ALA A 79 9.45 -11.24 3.84
C ALA A 79 10.03 -10.96 2.44
N SER A 80 10.88 -11.84 1.90
CA SER A 80 11.47 -11.68 0.57
C SER A 80 11.86 -13.03 -0.02
N ASN A 81 12.14 -13.07 -1.33
CA ASN A 81 12.76 -14.22 -1.98
C ASN A 81 14.08 -14.53 -1.28
N GLY A 82 14.38 -15.79 -1.06
CA GLY A 82 15.60 -16.15 -0.37
C GLY A 82 15.81 -17.63 -0.22
N ARG A 83 16.78 -17.97 0.64
CA ARG A 83 17.17 -19.34 0.95
C ARG A 83 17.12 -19.57 2.45
N VAL A 84 16.58 -20.72 2.86
CA VAL A 84 16.61 -21.16 4.25
C VAL A 84 18.05 -21.45 4.65
N LEU A 85 18.61 -20.64 5.56
CA LEU A 85 19.96 -20.84 6.06
C LEU A 85 19.96 -21.78 7.27
N ASP A 86 19.02 -21.56 8.19
CA ASP A 86 18.85 -22.41 9.37
C ASP A 86 17.41 -22.36 9.89
N PHE A 87 17.02 -23.37 10.65
CA PHE A 87 15.76 -23.42 11.38
C PHE A 87 15.84 -24.48 12.48
N GLY A 88 15.06 -24.33 13.54
CA GLY A 88 15.05 -25.30 14.63
C GLY A 88 14.42 -24.76 15.90
N TYR A 89 14.49 -25.54 16.97
CA TYR A 89 13.92 -25.18 18.27
C TYR A 89 15.03 -24.81 19.26
N PHE A 90 14.98 -23.59 19.79
CA PHE A 90 16.05 -23.01 20.60
C PHE A 90 15.54 -22.59 21.99
N THR A 91 16.19 -23.10 23.02
CA THR A 91 15.88 -22.80 24.43
C THR A 91 16.86 -21.78 25.03
N PRO A 92 16.48 -21.04 26.09
CA PRO A 92 15.24 -21.18 26.87
C PRO A 92 14.15 -20.16 26.51
N ALA A 93 14.33 -19.32 25.50
CA ALA A 93 13.40 -18.23 25.20
C ALA A 93 12.81 -18.26 23.79
N TRP A 94 13.62 -18.61 22.80
CA TRP A 94 13.28 -18.45 21.38
C TRP A 94 12.14 -19.35 20.90
N GLY A 95 12.18 -20.64 21.22
CA GLY A 95 11.28 -21.63 20.62
C GLY A 95 11.68 -21.91 19.18
N ASN A 96 10.70 -22.10 18.30
CA ASN A 96 10.99 -22.32 16.89
C ASN A 96 11.49 -21.03 16.21
N LEU A 97 12.60 -21.16 15.49
CA LEU A 97 13.24 -20.12 14.69
C LEU A 97 13.36 -20.54 13.23
N ILE A 98 13.27 -19.58 12.31
CA ILE A 98 13.69 -19.71 10.91
C ILE A 98 14.61 -18.52 10.58
N LEU A 99 15.73 -18.79 9.91
CA LEU A 99 16.66 -17.79 9.37
C LEU A 99 16.72 -17.91 7.86
N LEU A 100 16.37 -16.84 7.16
CA LEU A 100 16.48 -16.74 5.70
C LEU A 100 17.62 -15.80 5.31
N GLU A 101 18.33 -16.14 4.24
CA GLU A 101 19.27 -15.28 3.53
C GLU A 101 18.62 -14.76 2.24
N HIS A 102 18.81 -13.47 1.97
CA HIS A 102 18.30 -12.78 0.80
C HIS A 102 19.47 -12.12 0.06
N THR A 103 19.63 -12.44 -1.22
CA THR A 103 20.54 -11.72 -2.12
C THR A 103 19.76 -10.56 -2.75
N LEU A 104 20.23 -9.33 -2.57
CA LEU A 104 19.65 -8.12 -3.17
C LEU A 104 20.08 -7.97 -4.64
N PRO A 105 19.40 -7.12 -5.45
CA PRO A 105 19.78 -6.89 -6.85
C PRO A 105 21.20 -6.36 -7.06
N ASP A 106 21.84 -5.81 -6.03
CA ASP A 106 23.23 -5.32 -6.03
C ASP A 106 24.21 -6.32 -5.40
N ASP A 107 23.83 -7.60 -5.35
CA ASP A 107 24.57 -8.73 -4.75
C ASP A 107 24.83 -8.63 -3.24
N LYS A 108 24.36 -7.56 -2.58
CA LYS A 108 24.43 -7.47 -1.12
C LYS A 108 23.52 -8.48 -0.47
N LYS A 109 23.91 -8.96 0.70
CA LYS A 109 23.13 -9.92 1.47
C LYS A 109 22.45 -9.26 2.66
N VAL A 110 21.22 -9.69 2.91
CA VAL A 110 20.40 -9.34 4.08
C VAL A 110 19.80 -10.63 4.63
N TRP A 111 19.63 -10.73 5.94
CA TRP A 111 19.06 -11.92 6.58
C TRP A 111 17.82 -11.55 7.37
N THR A 112 16.79 -12.40 7.33
CA THR A 112 15.59 -12.24 8.17
C THR A 112 15.44 -13.41 9.13
N GLN A 113 15.10 -13.10 10.38
CA GLN A 113 14.81 -14.11 11.41
C GLN A 113 13.34 -14.01 11.81
N TYR A 114 12.70 -15.17 11.92
CA TYR A 114 11.30 -15.32 12.34
C TYR A 114 11.31 -16.18 13.61
N ALA A 115 10.94 -15.57 14.73
CA ALA A 115 11.03 -16.18 16.05
C ALA A 115 9.67 -16.46 16.69
N HIS A 116 9.74 -17.21 17.79
CA HIS A 116 8.59 -17.57 18.61
C HIS A 116 7.52 -18.38 17.90
N LEU A 117 7.84 -19.02 16.77
CA LEU A 117 6.86 -19.71 15.94
C LEU A 117 6.23 -20.91 16.67
N ASP A 118 4.96 -21.21 16.40
CA ASP A 118 4.32 -22.45 16.85
C ASP A 118 4.68 -23.61 15.90
N LYS A 119 4.66 -23.36 14.59
CA LYS A 119 5.04 -24.34 13.56
C LYS A 119 6.13 -23.80 12.64
N ILE A 120 7.04 -24.68 12.25
CA ILE A 120 8.00 -24.48 11.17
C ILE A 120 7.49 -25.24 9.95
N LEU A 121 7.31 -24.56 8.81
CA LEU A 121 6.81 -25.17 7.58
C LEU A 121 7.92 -25.41 6.54
N VAL A 122 9.07 -24.76 6.68
CA VAL A 122 10.27 -25.05 5.86
C VAL A 122 10.74 -26.49 6.08
N LYS A 123 11.33 -27.10 5.05
CA LYS A 123 11.64 -28.53 4.99
C LYS A 123 13.12 -28.84 5.16
N LYS A 124 14.01 -27.98 4.66
CA LYS A 124 15.46 -28.22 4.70
C LYS A 124 16.27 -26.95 4.57
N LYS A 125 17.50 -26.96 5.11
CA LYS A 125 18.51 -25.94 4.82
C LYS A 125 18.79 -25.94 3.31
N GLY A 126 19.00 -24.76 2.75
CA GLY A 126 19.17 -24.57 1.32
C GLY A 126 17.86 -24.52 0.51
N GLN A 127 16.69 -24.75 1.12
CA GLN A 127 15.41 -24.58 0.44
C GLN A 127 15.27 -23.14 -0.09
N VAL A 128 14.89 -23.00 -1.35
CA VAL A 128 14.50 -21.71 -1.93
C VAL A 128 13.08 -21.39 -1.50
N ILE A 129 12.87 -20.15 -1.07
CA ILE A 129 11.60 -19.62 -0.57
C ILE A 129 11.24 -18.38 -1.39
N THR A 130 9.97 -18.27 -1.76
CA THR A 130 9.45 -17.10 -2.46
C THR A 130 8.87 -16.09 -1.48
N ARG A 131 8.99 -14.79 -1.75
CA ARG A 131 8.33 -13.73 -0.96
C ARG A 131 6.83 -14.01 -0.86
N GLY A 132 6.29 -13.96 0.35
CA GLY A 132 4.87 -14.23 0.62
C GLY A 132 4.54 -15.72 0.78
N GLU A 133 5.49 -16.64 0.59
CA GLU A 133 5.31 -18.06 0.93
C GLU A 133 5.15 -18.21 2.45
N GLN A 134 4.16 -19.00 2.89
CA GLN A 134 3.98 -19.28 4.31
C GLN A 134 5.08 -20.23 4.80
N ILE A 135 5.86 -19.76 5.77
CA ILE A 135 7.03 -20.47 6.32
C ILE A 135 6.81 -20.96 7.75
N GLY A 136 5.77 -20.47 8.43
CA GLY A 136 5.48 -20.82 9.81
C GLY A 136 4.12 -20.31 10.29
N THR A 137 3.93 -20.38 11.60
CA THR A 137 2.79 -19.76 12.28
C THR A 137 3.23 -19.09 13.57
N ILE A 138 2.55 -18.02 13.98
CA ILE A 138 2.80 -17.30 15.23
C ILE A 138 2.66 -18.25 16.42
N GLY A 139 3.53 -18.09 17.41
CA GLY A 139 3.56 -18.91 18.61
C GLY A 139 4.00 -18.13 19.84
N LYS A 140 4.49 -18.85 20.85
CA LYS A 140 4.69 -18.35 22.23
C LYS A 140 6.12 -18.49 22.74
N GLY A 141 7.08 -18.73 21.83
CA GLY A 141 8.47 -18.99 22.18
C GLY A 141 8.69 -20.36 22.85
N ALA A 142 9.84 -20.53 23.50
CA ALA A 142 10.24 -21.83 24.05
C ALA A 142 9.33 -22.28 25.22
N ARG A 143 8.82 -23.50 25.11
CA ARG A 143 8.25 -24.29 26.19
C ARG A 143 9.38 -24.86 27.06
N THR A 144 9.25 -24.70 28.38
CA THR A 144 10.17 -25.24 29.40
C THR A 144 9.36 -25.86 30.54
N PRO A 145 9.95 -26.64 31.45
CA PRO A 145 9.21 -27.16 32.62
C PRO A 145 8.53 -26.05 33.44
N LYS A 146 9.14 -24.86 33.52
CA LYS A 146 8.58 -23.69 34.23
C LYS A 146 7.52 -22.93 33.40
N LYS A 147 7.50 -23.11 32.08
CA LYS A 147 6.63 -22.40 31.13
C LYS A 147 6.11 -23.40 30.07
N PRO A 148 5.23 -24.34 30.44
CA PRO A 148 4.81 -25.43 29.54
C PRO A 148 3.96 -24.95 28.35
N ARG A 149 3.29 -23.79 28.48
CA ARG A 149 2.45 -23.18 27.43
C ARG A 149 3.20 -22.19 26.53
N GLY A 150 4.53 -22.16 26.62
CA GLY A 150 5.37 -21.14 25.99
C GLY A 150 5.73 -20.02 26.95
N ARG A 151 6.78 -19.28 26.59
CA ARG A 151 7.39 -18.26 27.44
C ARG A 151 6.63 -16.94 27.43
N TRP A 152 5.99 -16.61 26.30
CA TRP A 152 5.40 -15.31 26.04
C TRP A 152 3.91 -15.42 25.69
N ILE A 153 3.21 -14.28 25.69
CA ILE A 153 1.94 -14.13 24.96
C ILE A 153 2.25 -14.27 23.46
N ALA A 154 1.32 -14.81 22.68
CA ALA A 154 1.55 -14.99 21.25
C ALA A 154 1.97 -13.69 20.55
N HIS A 155 3.03 -13.78 19.75
CA HIS A 155 3.55 -12.72 18.87
C HIS A 155 4.60 -13.30 17.92
N LEU A 156 4.88 -12.57 16.83
CA LEU A 156 6.06 -12.80 16.01
C LEU A 156 7.16 -11.83 16.44
N HIS A 157 8.32 -12.36 16.83
CA HIS A 157 9.55 -11.56 16.86
C HIS A 157 10.22 -11.63 15.48
N PHE A 158 10.47 -10.48 14.87
CA PHE A 158 10.98 -10.38 13.51
C PHE A 158 12.21 -9.48 13.42
N GLU A 159 13.30 -10.00 12.85
CA GLU A 159 14.55 -9.27 12.66
C GLU A 159 14.89 -9.12 11.19
N ILE A 160 15.53 -8.00 10.83
CA ILE A 160 16.26 -7.85 9.57
C ILE A 160 17.71 -7.48 9.90
N ARG A 161 18.66 -8.30 9.47
CA ARG A 161 20.07 -8.21 9.85
C ARG A 161 20.92 -7.66 8.71
N ARG A 162 21.84 -6.76 9.06
CA ARG A 162 22.84 -6.13 8.19
C ARG A 162 24.06 -7.02 7.95
N LYS A 163 24.22 -8.07 8.76
CA LYS A 163 25.29 -9.06 8.68
C LYS A 163 24.79 -10.42 9.13
N LEU A 164 25.48 -11.48 8.70
CA LEU A 164 25.22 -12.83 9.19
C LEU A 164 25.64 -12.94 10.66
N LEU A 165 24.72 -13.46 11.48
CA LEU A 165 24.88 -13.76 12.90
C LEU A 165 24.26 -15.15 13.17
N PRO A 166 24.65 -15.84 14.27
CA PRO A 166 23.98 -17.08 14.69
C PRO A 166 22.46 -16.93 14.72
N ILE A 167 21.71 -17.98 14.37
CA ILE A 167 20.24 -17.90 14.31
C ILE A 167 19.64 -17.42 15.63
N ASP A 168 20.16 -17.88 16.77
CA ASP A 168 19.72 -17.53 18.12
C ASP A 168 20.52 -16.38 18.76
N ASN A 169 21.24 -15.58 17.94
CA ASN A 169 22.07 -14.46 18.38
C ASN A 169 21.27 -13.44 19.21
N TRP A 170 21.29 -13.62 20.52
CA TRP A 170 20.91 -12.68 21.58
C TRP A 170 21.06 -13.31 22.98
N GLN A 171 21.65 -14.50 23.12
CA GLN A 171 21.73 -15.23 24.40
C GLN A 171 22.87 -14.69 25.28
N PRO A 172 22.63 -14.27 26.54
CA PRO A 172 21.33 -14.21 27.22
C PRO A 172 20.55 -12.90 27.00
N MET A 173 21.17 -11.79 26.59
CA MET A 173 20.55 -10.52 26.15
C MET A 173 21.66 -9.53 25.67
N VAL A 174 21.36 -8.61 24.76
CA VAL A 174 22.30 -7.60 24.23
C VAL A 174 22.17 -6.31 25.05
N ARG A 175 23.27 -5.89 25.69
CA ARG A 175 23.32 -4.65 26.51
C ARG A 175 23.82 -3.43 25.76
N ASN A 176 24.50 -3.61 24.63
CA ASN A 176 25.06 -2.51 23.86
C ASN A 176 24.07 -2.05 22.77
N LYS A 177 23.51 -0.84 22.92
CA LYS A 177 22.58 -0.25 21.94
C LYS A 177 23.23 -0.10 20.56
N MET A 178 24.48 0.33 20.53
CA MET A 178 25.19 0.57 19.28
C MET A 178 25.38 -0.73 18.50
N GLN A 179 25.66 -1.83 19.19
CA GLN A 179 25.74 -3.16 18.56
C GLN A 179 24.42 -3.55 17.86
N VAL A 180 23.27 -3.22 18.46
CA VAL A 180 21.97 -3.45 17.83
C VAL A 180 21.83 -2.58 16.57
N LEU A 181 22.10 -1.27 16.69
CA LEU A 181 21.93 -0.34 15.57
C LEU A 181 22.92 -0.59 14.41
N THR A 182 24.08 -1.19 14.68
CA THR A 182 25.06 -1.54 13.62
C THR A 182 24.79 -2.87 12.96
N HIS A 183 24.11 -3.81 13.63
CA HIS A 183 23.90 -5.17 13.12
C HIS A 183 22.50 -5.40 12.54
N TYR A 184 21.51 -4.57 12.88
CA TYR A 184 20.11 -4.76 12.51
C TYR A 184 19.55 -3.52 11.81
N TYR A 185 18.66 -3.74 10.85
CA TYR A 185 17.82 -2.69 10.28
C TYR A 185 16.55 -2.53 11.14
N HIS A 186 15.95 -1.34 11.12
CA HIS A 186 14.60 -1.17 11.65
C HIS A 186 13.62 -1.86 10.67
N PRO A 187 12.95 -2.97 11.05
CA PRO A 187 12.25 -3.82 10.09
C PRO A 187 11.15 -3.11 9.31
N THR A 188 10.22 -2.42 9.98
CA THR A 188 9.13 -1.67 9.33
C THR A 188 9.67 -0.61 8.37
N ALA A 189 10.67 0.17 8.79
CA ALA A 189 11.26 1.20 7.94
C ALA A 189 11.96 0.60 6.71
N PHE A 190 12.70 -0.49 6.90
CA PHE A 190 13.38 -1.20 5.82
C PHE A 190 12.39 -1.81 4.82
N ILE A 191 11.35 -2.50 5.29
CA ILE A 191 10.32 -3.08 4.43
C ILE A 191 9.65 -1.97 3.62
N ASN A 192 9.22 -0.87 4.27
CA ASN A 192 8.57 0.24 3.57
C ASN A 192 9.46 0.86 2.48
N GLN A 193 10.78 0.92 2.68
CA GLN A 193 11.73 1.45 1.70
C GLN A 193 12.00 0.48 0.54
N ASN A 194 11.79 -0.83 0.75
CA ASN A 194 12.18 -1.88 -0.20
C ASN A 194 10.99 -2.71 -0.70
N ARG A 195 9.75 -2.24 -0.53
CA ARG A 195 8.54 -2.97 -0.93
C ARG A 195 8.33 -2.91 -2.45
N PRO A 196 8.13 -4.04 -3.16
CA PRO A 196 8.03 -4.04 -4.61
C PRO A 196 6.83 -3.24 -5.13
N PRO A 197 6.96 -2.54 -6.28
CA PRO A 197 5.94 -1.67 -6.85
C PRO A 197 4.56 -2.30 -7.06
N VAL A 198 4.49 -3.59 -7.42
CA VAL A 198 3.22 -4.31 -7.65
C VAL A 198 2.36 -4.42 -6.37
N PHE A 199 2.98 -4.26 -5.18
CA PHE A 199 2.31 -4.15 -3.88
C PHE A 199 2.44 -2.74 -3.26
N ALA A 200 3.23 -1.84 -3.85
CA ALA A 200 3.48 -0.48 -3.37
C ALA A 200 2.70 0.60 -4.16
N GLU A 201 2.09 0.29 -5.31
CA GLU A 201 1.32 1.28 -6.07
C GLU A 201 0.15 1.87 -5.27
N ARG A 202 -0.54 1.08 -4.43
CA ARG A 202 -1.68 1.59 -3.63
C ARG A 202 -1.35 2.19 -2.27
N TYR A 203 -0.31 1.73 -1.57
CA TYR A 203 0.23 2.46 -0.40
C TYR A 203 0.78 3.84 -0.83
N ASN A 204 1.41 3.90 -2.00
CA ASN A 204 1.80 5.16 -2.61
C ASN A 204 0.59 5.98 -3.09
N LEU A 205 -0.52 5.40 -3.57
CA LEU A 205 -1.75 6.15 -3.91
C LEU A 205 -2.44 6.77 -2.69
N LEU A 206 -2.45 6.10 -1.53
CA LEU A 206 -3.01 6.64 -0.29
C LEU A 206 -2.14 7.73 0.35
N ASN A 207 -0.82 7.69 0.13
CA ASN A 207 0.15 8.68 0.64
C ASN A 207 0.64 9.70 -0.41
N ARG A 208 0.22 9.58 -1.68
CA ARG A 208 0.44 10.61 -2.70
C ARG A 208 -0.40 11.84 -2.34
N PRO A 209 0.04 13.06 -2.72
CA PRO A 209 -0.80 14.23 -2.64
C PRO A 209 -2.16 13.91 -3.27
N GLN A 210 -3.19 13.92 -2.46
CA GLN A 210 -4.56 13.64 -2.86
C GLN A 210 -5.46 14.78 -2.43
N VAL A 211 -6.50 14.99 -3.24
CA VAL A 211 -7.51 15.99 -2.98
C VAL A 211 -8.84 15.28 -3.02
N VAL A 212 -9.59 15.33 -1.92
CA VAL A 212 -10.92 14.74 -1.82
C VAL A 212 -11.93 15.86 -1.66
N VAL A 213 -12.88 15.93 -2.58
CA VAL A 213 -14.03 16.85 -2.50
C VAL A 213 -15.24 16.01 -2.15
N ASP A 214 -15.79 16.20 -0.96
CA ASP A 214 -16.92 15.45 -0.41
C ASP A 214 -18.26 16.22 -0.56
N ALA A 215 -19.39 15.52 -0.63
CA ALA A 215 -20.73 16.10 -0.69
C ALA A 215 -21.56 15.72 0.54
N PRO A 216 -22.11 16.68 1.33
CA PRO A 216 -21.99 18.13 1.26
C PRO A 216 -20.86 18.71 2.14
N LYS A 217 -20.06 17.89 2.83
CA LYS A 217 -19.06 18.31 3.82
C LYS A 217 -17.66 18.48 3.22
N THR A 218 -17.55 19.24 2.13
CA THR A 218 -16.25 19.54 1.53
C THR A 218 -15.34 20.33 2.48
N ASP A 219 -14.12 19.86 2.72
CA ASP A 219 -13.04 20.72 3.20
C ASP A 219 -12.74 21.78 2.13
N LYS A 220 -12.95 23.06 2.46
CA LYS A 220 -12.72 24.19 1.54
C LYS A 220 -11.28 24.29 1.05
N SER A 221 -10.32 23.74 1.80
CA SER A 221 -8.93 23.64 1.37
C SER A 221 -8.79 22.70 0.18
N ALA A 222 -9.53 21.58 0.18
CA ALA A 222 -9.52 20.56 -0.85
C ALA A 222 -10.31 20.95 -2.10
N GLY A 223 -11.33 21.79 -1.99
CA GLY A 223 -12.05 22.27 -3.18
C GLY A 223 -13.43 22.83 -2.90
N THR A 224 -14.31 22.71 -3.88
CA THR A 224 -15.70 23.16 -3.77
C THR A 224 -16.64 22.15 -4.42
N PHE A 225 -17.67 21.78 -3.67
CA PHE A 225 -18.84 21.09 -4.19
C PHE A 225 -19.91 22.09 -4.60
N ARG A 226 -20.46 21.95 -5.81
CA ARG A 226 -21.59 22.74 -6.33
C ARG A 226 -22.69 21.80 -6.75
N LYS A 227 -23.94 22.22 -6.58
CA LYS A 227 -25.11 21.46 -7.07
C LYS A 227 -26.18 22.39 -7.61
N ALA A 228 -27.06 21.84 -8.44
CA ALA A 228 -28.25 22.51 -8.90
C ALA A 228 -29.11 23.02 -7.73
N ARG A 229 -29.64 24.24 -7.86
CA ARG A 229 -30.58 24.85 -6.92
C ARG A 229 -32.02 24.56 -7.35
N VAL A 230 -32.37 23.29 -7.28
CA VAL A 230 -33.69 22.74 -7.60
C VAL A 230 -34.14 21.83 -6.47
N ASP A 231 -35.43 21.47 -6.46
CA ASP A 231 -36.00 20.52 -5.51
C ASP A 231 -35.49 19.08 -5.74
N PHE A 232 -35.99 18.14 -4.94
CA PHE A 232 -35.71 16.69 -5.07
C PHE A 232 -34.24 16.27 -4.86
N TRP A 233 -33.51 17.05 -4.05
CA TRP A 233 -32.30 16.57 -3.40
C TRP A 233 -32.65 15.89 -2.08
N PHE A 234 -32.21 14.65 -1.92
CA PHE A 234 -32.32 13.92 -0.66
C PHE A 234 -30.93 13.73 -0.06
N SER A 235 -30.83 13.76 1.27
CA SER A 235 -29.61 13.48 2.01
C SER A 235 -29.75 12.19 2.80
N ALA A 236 -28.66 11.45 2.97
CA ALA A 236 -28.63 10.26 3.83
C ALA A 236 -27.32 10.19 4.63
N PRO A 237 -27.33 9.58 5.84
CA PRO A 237 -26.15 9.43 6.70
C PRO A 237 -25.30 8.22 6.29
N TYR A 238 -25.04 8.09 4.99
CA TYR A 238 -24.20 7.06 4.39
C TYR A 238 -23.17 7.74 3.49
N GLY A 239 -22.32 6.94 2.82
CA GLY A 239 -21.28 7.49 1.96
C GLY A 239 -19.99 7.81 2.72
N TYR A 240 -19.07 8.43 2.01
CA TYR A 240 -17.80 8.88 2.53
C TYR A 240 -18.02 9.92 3.63
N GLN A 241 -17.31 9.77 4.76
CA GLN A 241 -17.47 10.60 5.96
C GLN A 241 -18.93 10.69 6.50
N GLY A 242 -19.78 9.72 6.14
CA GLY A 242 -21.13 9.58 6.69
C GLY A 242 -22.12 10.62 6.18
N THR A 243 -21.87 11.23 5.02
CA THR A 243 -22.86 12.08 4.34
C THR A 243 -22.89 11.83 2.85
N MET A 244 -24.09 11.84 2.27
CA MET A 244 -24.25 11.78 0.82
C MET A 244 -25.50 12.54 0.39
N LEU A 245 -25.57 12.84 -0.90
CA LEU A 245 -26.79 13.27 -1.58
C LEU A 245 -27.25 12.20 -2.58
N TRP A 246 -28.54 12.17 -2.85
CA TRP A 246 -29.09 11.37 -3.93
C TRP A 246 -30.35 12.02 -4.52
N THR A 247 -30.70 11.56 -5.72
CA THR A 247 -31.96 11.88 -6.38
C THR A 247 -32.39 10.71 -7.27
N TYR A 248 -33.56 10.79 -7.89
CA TYR A 248 -34.03 9.77 -8.82
C TYR A 248 -33.45 9.98 -10.21
N ALA A 249 -33.15 8.89 -10.91
CA ALA A 249 -32.65 8.91 -12.27
C ALA A 249 -33.70 9.48 -13.25
N ALA A 250 -33.21 10.21 -14.24
CA ALA A 250 -33.98 10.83 -15.30
C ALA A 250 -33.55 10.29 -16.68
N ALA A 251 -34.54 10.06 -17.55
CA ALA A 251 -34.32 9.47 -18.86
C ALA A 251 -33.94 10.49 -19.95
N LYS A 252 -34.50 11.71 -19.89
CA LYS A 252 -34.47 12.65 -21.01
C LYS A 252 -34.01 14.06 -20.65
N THR A 253 -34.35 14.53 -19.45
CA THR A 253 -34.09 15.90 -19.01
C THR A 253 -33.21 15.87 -17.77
N GLU A 254 -32.10 16.60 -17.81
CA GLU A 254 -31.26 16.85 -16.64
C GLU A 254 -31.95 17.88 -15.73
N SER A 255 -32.11 17.55 -14.45
CA SER A 255 -32.64 18.48 -13.44
C SER A 255 -31.65 18.66 -12.30
N ASN A 256 -31.26 17.56 -11.67
CA ASN A 256 -30.36 17.52 -10.53
C ASN A 256 -28.95 17.15 -10.99
N TRP A 257 -28.01 18.09 -10.85
CA TRP A 257 -26.60 17.87 -11.15
C TRP A 257 -25.71 18.38 -10.02
N ALA A 258 -24.51 17.79 -9.92
CA ALA A 258 -23.47 18.25 -9.02
C ALA A 258 -22.10 18.27 -9.69
N GLU A 259 -21.23 19.12 -9.17
CA GLU A 259 -19.85 19.31 -9.61
C GLU A 259 -18.89 19.32 -8.43
N TRP A 260 -17.86 18.50 -8.52
CA TRP A 260 -16.72 18.47 -7.61
C TRP A 260 -15.54 19.18 -8.27
N ARG A 261 -15.13 20.30 -7.68
CA ARG A 261 -14.08 21.19 -8.22
C ARG A 261 -12.86 21.15 -7.29
N PRO A 262 -11.77 20.46 -7.64
CA PRO A 262 -10.63 20.28 -6.75
C PRO A 262 -9.69 21.50 -6.75
N ASN A 263 -9.12 21.80 -5.59
CA ASN A 263 -7.97 22.69 -5.45
C ASN A 263 -6.67 21.89 -5.59
N LEU A 264 -6.30 21.57 -6.83
CA LEU A 264 -5.07 20.80 -7.09
C LEU A 264 -3.82 21.68 -6.92
N PRO A 265 -2.80 21.21 -6.17
CA PRO A 265 -1.61 22.01 -5.84
C PRO A 265 -0.67 22.22 -7.02
N SER A 266 -0.70 21.35 -8.02
CA SER A 266 0.19 21.41 -9.18
C SER A 266 -0.45 20.80 -10.42
N ALA A 267 0.07 21.18 -11.60
CA ALA A 267 -0.26 20.49 -12.84
C ALA A 267 0.34 19.07 -12.84
N GLY A 268 -0.33 18.13 -13.48
CA GLY A 268 0.14 16.75 -13.55
C GLY A 268 -0.90 15.79 -14.09
N MET A 269 -0.52 14.53 -14.18
CA MET A 269 -1.46 13.42 -14.36
C MET A 269 -2.10 13.07 -13.03
N TRP A 270 -3.43 12.95 -13.00
CA TRP A 270 -4.19 12.61 -11.81
C TRP A 270 -5.15 11.45 -12.08
N ALA A 271 -5.14 10.46 -11.21
CA ALA A 271 -6.15 9.42 -11.18
C ALA A 271 -7.39 9.97 -10.46
N VAL A 272 -8.55 9.85 -11.09
CA VAL A 272 -9.84 10.34 -10.60
C VAL A 272 -10.68 9.15 -10.17
N TRP A 273 -11.24 9.22 -8.96
CA TRP A 273 -12.04 8.17 -8.35
C TRP A 273 -13.36 8.75 -7.82
N ALA A 274 -14.44 7.98 -7.91
CA ALA A 274 -15.73 8.29 -7.29
C ALA A 274 -16.02 7.30 -6.16
N PHE A 275 -16.47 7.78 -5.01
CA PHE A 275 -16.97 6.90 -3.96
C PHE A 275 -18.42 6.52 -4.27
N ILE A 276 -18.72 5.22 -4.26
CA ILE A 276 -20.08 4.71 -4.48
C ILE A 276 -20.63 4.18 -3.16
N PRO A 277 -21.64 4.85 -2.56
CA PRO A 277 -22.26 4.40 -1.31
C PRO A 277 -23.04 3.09 -1.49
N ALA A 278 -23.11 2.27 -0.44
CA ALA A 278 -23.90 1.03 -0.44
C ALA A 278 -25.44 1.26 -0.44
N ARG A 279 -25.90 2.52 -0.32
CA ARG A 279 -27.32 2.90 -0.26
C ARG A 279 -27.61 4.01 -1.27
N HIS A 280 -28.81 3.99 -1.83
CA HIS A 280 -29.32 5.02 -2.78
C HIS A 280 -28.49 5.21 -4.07
N ALA A 281 -27.65 4.23 -4.42
CA ALA A 281 -26.79 4.23 -5.60
C ALA A 281 -27.22 3.11 -6.56
N THR A 282 -28.44 3.18 -7.09
CA THR A 282 -29.05 2.05 -7.81
C THR A 282 -29.07 2.21 -9.33
N THR A 283 -28.68 3.35 -9.89
CA THR A 283 -28.52 3.52 -11.35
C THR A 283 -27.47 2.58 -11.90
N ALA A 284 -27.74 1.99 -13.08
CA ALA A 284 -26.75 1.22 -13.82
C ALA A 284 -25.93 2.09 -14.80
N ASN A 285 -26.19 3.41 -14.85
CA ASN A 285 -25.63 4.29 -15.86
C ASN A 285 -25.39 5.71 -15.34
N ALA A 286 -24.68 5.84 -14.22
CA ALA A 286 -24.23 7.13 -13.70
C ALA A 286 -23.14 7.71 -14.64
N ARG A 287 -23.46 8.79 -15.35
CA ARG A 287 -22.58 9.40 -16.36
C ARG A 287 -21.71 10.50 -15.74
N TYR A 288 -20.51 10.14 -15.32
CA TYR A 288 -19.51 11.07 -14.82
C TYR A 288 -18.83 11.80 -15.97
N ARG A 289 -18.90 13.12 -15.98
CA ARG A 289 -18.24 13.99 -16.96
C ARG A 289 -17.03 14.64 -16.31
N ILE A 290 -15.85 14.34 -16.81
CA ILE A 290 -14.58 14.83 -16.30
C ILE A 290 -14.09 15.92 -17.24
N LEU A 291 -14.06 17.18 -16.78
CA LEU A 291 -13.33 18.24 -17.46
C LEU A 291 -11.88 18.22 -16.99
N HIS A 292 -10.95 18.03 -17.92
CA HIS A 292 -9.50 17.95 -17.70
C HIS A 292 -8.78 18.84 -18.73
N ALA A 293 -7.44 18.89 -18.68
CA ALA A 293 -6.65 19.82 -19.48
C ALA A 293 -6.74 19.58 -21.00
N ASP A 294 -7.00 18.33 -21.41
CA ASP A 294 -7.15 17.94 -22.83
C ASP A 294 -8.58 18.09 -23.35
N GLY A 295 -9.54 18.44 -22.50
CA GLY A 295 -10.94 18.55 -22.88
C GLY A 295 -11.86 17.85 -21.89
N ARG A 296 -12.89 17.20 -22.40
CA ARG A 296 -13.94 16.57 -21.58
C ARG A 296 -14.09 15.10 -21.97
N THR A 297 -14.11 14.24 -20.95
CA THR A 297 -14.41 12.81 -21.07
C THR A 297 -15.70 12.50 -20.32
N GLU A 298 -16.53 11.59 -20.83
CA GLU A 298 -17.69 11.05 -20.13
C GLU A 298 -17.50 9.55 -19.90
N ILE A 299 -17.73 9.09 -18.66
CA ILE A 299 -17.59 7.70 -18.23
C ILE A 299 -18.90 7.29 -17.55
N ALA A 300 -19.48 6.18 -18.00
CA ALA A 300 -20.63 5.57 -17.37
C ALA A 300 -20.19 4.54 -16.32
N ILE A 301 -20.77 4.62 -15.12
CA ILE A 301 -20.56 3.67 -14.03
C ILE A 301 -21.91 3.05 -13.64
N ASP A 302 -21.92 1.72 -13.48
CA ASP A 302 -23.01 1.01 -12.82
C ASP A 302 -22.85 1.17 -11.31
N GLN A 303 -23.54 2.14 -10.71
CA GLN A 303 -23.47 2.34 -9.26
C GLN A 303 -24.05 1.15 -8.48
N ASN A 304 -25.00 0.43 -9.07
CA ASN A 304 -25.65 -0.71 -8.43
C ASN A 304 -24.72 -1.93 -8.29
N ALA A 305 -23.60 -1.95 -9.03
CA ALA A 305 -22.58 -2.99 -8.92
C ALA A 305 -21.60 -2.77 -7.75
N HIS A 306 -21.69 -1.63 -7.05
CA HIS A 306 -20.68 -1.18 -6.09
C HIS A 306 -21.26 -0.88 -4.71
N GLN A 307 -20.48 -1.12 -3.64
CA GLN A 307 -20.93 -0.91 -2.27
C GLN A 307 -19.81 -0.37 -1.36
N ASN A 308 -19.91 0.90 -0.96
CA ASN A 308 -18.96 1.59 -0.08
C ASN A 308 -17.51 1.52 -0.56
N GLU A 309 -17.30 1.71 -1.86
CA GLU A 309 -15.97 1.59 -2.47
C GLU A 309 -15.62 2.77 -3.38
N TRP A 310 -14.32 2.97 -3.59
CA TRP A 310 -13.80 3.94 -4.54
C TRP A 310 -13.63 3.29 -5.91
N VAL A 311 -14.38 3.76 -6.90
CA VAL A 311 -14.33 3.29 -8.28
C VAL A 311 -13.51 4.27 -9.13
N LYS A 312 -12.55 3.77 -9.91
CA LYS A 312 -11.69 4.60 -10.76
C LYS A 312 -12.46 5.05 -12.00
N LEU A 313 -12.50 6.37 -12.23
CA LEU A 313 -13.06 6.96 -13.45
C LEU A 313 -12.04 7.04 -14.58
N GLY A 314 -10.75 7.14 -14.25
CA GLY A 314 -9.66 7.18 -15.22
C GLY A 314 -8.46 8.00 -14.72
N GLU A 315 -7.52 8.25 -15.63
CA GLU A 315 -6.37 9.11 -15.39
C GLU A 315 -6.35 10.22 -16.43
N PHE A 316 -6.26 11.47 -15.96
CA PHE A 316 -6.38 12.62 -16.84
C PHE A 316 -5.38 13.71 -16.45
N PRO A 317 -4.92 14.52 -17.42
CA PRO A 317 -4.07 15.66 -17.14
C PRO A 317 -4.90 16.80 -16.53
N PHE A 318 -4.49 17.32 -15.38
CA PHE A 318 -5.12 18.50 -14.77
C PHE A 318 -4.13 19.65 -14.62
N LYS A 319 -4.68 20.87 -14.57
CA LYS A 319 -3.96 22.10 -14.22
C LYS A 319 -4.65 22.75 -13.01
N PRO A 320 -3.93 23.42 -12.11
CA PRO A 320 -4.54 24.08 -10.94
C PRO A 320 -5.70 25.00 -11.34
N LYS A 321 -6.76 24.99 -10.52
CA LYS A 321 -8.00 25.79 -10.72
C LYS A 321 -8.76 25.51 -12.03
N ARG A 322 -8.36 24.51 -12.81
CA ARG A 322 -9.01 24.09 -14.06
C ARG A 322 -9.46 22.63 -13.95
N GLY A 323 -10.68 22.35 -14.40
CA GLY A 323 -11.25 21.00 -14.40
C GLY A 323 -12.14 20.70 -13.19
N TYR A 324 -12.99 19.69 -13.37
CA TYR A 324 -13.97 19.22 -12.39
C TYR A 324 -14.54 17.88 -12.82
N VAL A 325 -15.17 17.17 -11.89
CA VAL A 325 -16.07 16.06 -12.20
C VAL A 325 -17.50 16.55 -12.04
N ARG A 326 -18.37 16.24 -13.01
CA ARG A 326 -19.81 16.51 -12.97
C ARG A 326 -20.57 15.19 -13.06
N LEU A 327 -21.60 15.05 -12.22
CA LEU A 327 -22.60 13.99 -12.34
C LEU A 327 -23.98 14.64 -12.44
N SER A 328 -24.90 13.96 -13.10
CA SER A 328 -26.29 14.37 -13.20
C SER A 328 -27.23 13.19 -13.03
N ASP A 329 -28.48 13.50 -12.73
CA ASP A 329 -29.60 12.56 -12.76
C ASP A 329 -29.92 12.01 -14.15
N LEU A 330 -29.45 12.64 -15.23
CA LEU A 330 -29.65 12.18 -16.60
C LEU A 330 -28.84 10.90 -16.91
N THR A 331 -29.40 9.74 -16.58
CA THR A 331 -28.79 8.42 -16.83
C THR A 331 -29.27 7.80 -18.14
N GLY A 332 -30.43 8.24 -18.63
CA GLY A 332 -31.10 7.60 -19.78
C GLY A 332 -32.01 6.43 -19.39
N GLU A 333 -32.10 6.09 -18.10
CA GLU A 333 -32.94 4.99 -17.62
C GLU A 333 -34.40 5.46 -17.50
N HIS A 334 -35.33 4.72 -18.11
CA HIS A 334 -36.76 5.07 -18.15
C HIS A 334 -37.52 4.79 -16.85
N THR A 335 -36.91 4.09 -15.90
CA THR A 335 -37.54 3.76 -14.62
C THR A 335 -37.33 4.87 -13.59
N ARG A 336 -38.42 5.32 -12.96
CA ARG A 336 -38.37 6.31 -11.87
C ARG A 336 -37.91 5.74 -10.52
N LYS A 337 -37.53 4.46 -10.46
CA LYS A 337 -37.10 3.79 -9.21
C LYS A 337 -35.58 3.76 -9.03
N ARG A 338 -34.82 4.04 -10.08
CA ARG A 338 -33.35 4.08 -10.02
C ARG A 338 -32.94 5.39 -9.34
N MET A 339 -31.94 5.32 -8.48
CA MET A 339 -31.42 6.45 -7.72
C MET A 339 -29.97 6.69 -8.14
N VAL A 340 -29.61 7.95 -8.28
CA VAL A 340 -28.24 8.39 -8.54
C VAL A 340 -27.67 8.94 -7.25
N ALA A 341 -26.59 8.34 -6.77
CA ALA A 341 -25.87 8.80 -5.59
C ALA A 341 -24.78 9.80 -5.98
N PHE A 342 -24.66 10.85 -5.17
CA PHE A 342 -23.67 11.92 -5.27
C PHE A 342 -22.96 12.02 -3.92
N ASP A 343 -21.68 11.67 -3.91
CA ASP A 343 -20.90 11.60 -2.69
C ASP A 343 -19.54 12.28 -2.87
N ALA A 344 -18.43 11.54 -2.85
CA ALA A 344 -17.09 12.10 -2.89
C ALA A 344 -16.34 11.77 -4.18
N ILE A 345 -15.51 12.71 -4.63
CA ILE A 345 -14.54 12.51 -5.71
C ILE A 345 -13.13 12.73 -5.18
N ARG A 346 -12.23 11.81 -5.51
CA ARG A 346 -10.82 11.82 -5.11
C ARG A 346 -9.91 11.94 -6.33
N TRP A 347 -8.98 12.90 -6.27
CA TRP A 347 -7.87 13.04 -7.21
C TRP A 347 -6.58 12.59 -6.54
N VAL A 348 -5.87 11.65 -7.15
CA VAL A 348 -4.56 11.17 -6.66
C VAL A 348 -3.48 11.49 -7.68
N ARG A 349 -2.40 12.15 -7.25
CA ARG A 349 -1.33 12.58 -8.17
C ARG A 349 -0.55 11.39 -8.72
N MET A 350 -0.57 11.20 -10.03
CA MET A 350 0.14 10.11 -10.72
C MET A 350 1.56 10.48 -11.13
N GLY A 351 1.78 11.75 -11.47
CA GLY A 351 3.07 12.27 -11.90
C GLY A 351 2.91 13.59 -12.65
N ASP A 352 3.97 14.01 -13.33
CA ASP A 352 3.95 15.20 -14.17
C ASP A 352 3.19 14.95 -15.50
N LEU A 353 2.81 16.03 -16.20
CA LEU A 353 2.20 15.92 -17.52
C LEU A 353 3.16 15.26 -18.53
N PRO A 354 2.67 14.52 -19.53
CA PRO A 354 3.48 14.05 -20.66
C PRO A 354 4.15 15.21 -21.41
N GLU A 355 5.32 14.97 -22.02
CA GLU A 355 6.16 16.02 -22.63
C GLU A 355 5.43 16.88 -23.69
N LYS A 356 4.52 16.27 -24.47
CA LYS A 356 3.68 16.97 -25.46
C LYS A 356 2.75 18.04 -24.86
N GLN A 357 2.42 17.92 -23.57
CA GLN A 357 1.55 18.83 -22.84
C GLN A 357 2.33 19.80 -21.95
N ARG A 358 3.68 19.66 -21.88
CA ARG A 358 4.59 20.59 -21.19
C ARG A 358 4.99 21.78 -22.05
N ARG A 359 5.01 21.64 -23.38
CA ARG A 359 5.38 22.72 -24.31
C ARG A 359 4.17 23.60 -24.64
N LEU A 360 4.32 24.92 -24.47
CA LEU A 360 3.53 25.88 -25.25
C LEU A 360 3.87 25.66 -26.74
N PRO A 361 2.93 25.83 -27.69
CA PRO A 361 3.22 25.60 -29.09
C PRO A 361 4.43 26.45 -29.53
N GLU A 362 5.41 25.81 -30.17
CA GLU A 362 6.67 26.40 -30.66
C GLU A 362 6.47 27.51 -31.71
N SER A 363 5.24 27.89 -32.04
CA SER A 363 4.92 28.96 -32.99
C SER A 363 5.10 30.38 -32.45
N VAL A 364 5.61 30.57 -31.23
CA VAL A 364 5.79 31.92 -30.62
C VAL A 364 7.27 32.29 -30.39
N ILE A 365 8.24 31.40 -30.60
CA ILE A 365 9.65 31.68 -30.24
C ILE A 365 10.55 32.08 -31.44
N ASN A 366 10.07 32.01 -32.69
CA ASN A 366 10.88 32.41 -33.86
C ASN A 366 10.31 33.61 -34.63
N ARG A 367 10.14 34.76 -33.96
CA ARG A 367 9.98 36.07 -34.64
C ARG A 367 10.93 37.19 -34.21
N GLU A 368 11.95 36.92 -33.41
CA GLU A 368 12.93 37.96 -32.99
C GLU A 368 14.39 37.63 -33.31
N ARG A 369 14.66 36.75 -34.28
CA ARG A 369 16.02 36.56 -34.81
C ARG A 369 16.02 36.54 -36.33
N ASN A 370 15.68 37.68 -36.92
CA ASN A 370 16.13 38.08 -38.26
C ASN A 370 15.89 39.57 -38.43
N ILE A 371 16.73 40.38 -37.78
CA ILE A 371 16.97 41.76 -38.20
C ILE A 371 18.24 41.71 -39.06
N PRO A 372 18.17 41.96 -40.37
CA PRO A 372 19.36 42.14 -41.19
C PRO A 372 20.12 43.37 -40.69
N LYS A 373 21.41 43.23 -40.42
CA LYS A 373 22.30 44.38 -40.29
C LYS A 373 22.53 44.93 -41.69
N GLU A 374 21.93 46.08 -42.00
CA GLU A 374 22.36 46.88 -43.16
C GLU A 374 23.70 47.57 -42.87
N PRO A 375 24.56 47.74 -43.89
CA PRO A 375 25.83 48.42 -43.74
C PRO A 375 25.67 49.95 -43.83
N TYR A 376 26.56 50.63 -43.11
CA TYR A 376 26.78 52.07 -43.16
C TYR A 376 27.07 52.58 -44.58
N VAL A 377 26.35 53.63 -45.00
CA VAL A 377 26.88 54.80 -45.76
C VAL A 377 26.14 56.05 -45.30
#